data_AF-A0A261FIN4-F1
#
_entry.id   AF-A0A261FIN4-F1
#
_cell.length_a   1.000
_cell.length_b   1.000
_cell.length_c   1.000
_cell.angle_alpha   90.00
_cell.angle_beta   90.00
_cell.angle_gamma   90.00
#
_symmetry.space_group_name_H-M   'P 1'
#
loop_
_entity.id
_entity.type
_entity.pdbx_description
1 polymer ?
#
loop_
_entity_poly.entity_id
_entity_poly.type
_entity_poly.pdbx_seq_one_letter_code
_entity_poly.pdbx_strand_id
1 'polypeptide(L)'
;MFCAKCGAANSDGNKFCTGCGAPLKGTPSYQSNQSNTYAQTGQGQMPPVPGTVPTPQMRRPANMQAFGPAMNTVPLPPAAVASPQTAMPTASTVPTASVSAKAKPSRLIIALIAVLAVLVVAGITLFATWKAELWGGRTLPDPASIVQSAAAEGGKPTTIKAKDVTDALKQRGFNARTEKVFSGKDVGAFAGYKESAAGSRIPSGSTVTVQESAGPGVPQDTMGKPAKQVQGTLEDMGVPVHYKQVYVSDTKKTPEGTVVATDPVAGQGLAEDKRDDGIYVGVATKGDGFVADIVGQDVKQVQKNLESMGYNVAIAPRLSTSKNVGKVTGSNPAPGSSVPSKQQITLYYGVDAKGVRDAFTFDSPETGHKMMGASSSLAAGTWCTNGGDCITFDAQGDEYGAGGSHIEYPKGRDGTDYGDYSTLMSCAIMGTPYCESDAYLLKQDYGAFELMPGASLTNYWCNGTMRNDADDSCSDGEYHMQDFFLAVPAGSDLKGLESARYFDSDALAAAKKQKTVDASRPFLLYRDPKLYSKTTAPRDSEETPNPFVPKAPRADVSDELAKFKPAPSDANAYYLVSTPGDYDWGALRDADMK
;
A
#
# COMPACT_ATOMS: atom_id res chain seq x y z
N MET A 1 -24.47 17.81 -21.74
CA MET A 1 -23.57 17.37 -22.83
C MET A 1 -23.44 15.84 -22.88
N PHE A 2 -22.86 15.25 -23.94
CA PHE A 2 -22.62 13.79 -24.04
C PHE A 2 -21.11 13.48 -24.07
N CYS A 3 -20.71 12.34 -23.49
CA CYS A 3 -19.31 11.92 -23.47
C CYS A 3 -18.85 11.29 -24.79
N ALA A 4 -17.81 11.86 -25.42
CA ALA A 4 -17.23 11.35 -26.67
C ALA A 4 -16.48 10.00 -26.55
N LYS A 5 -16.32 9.44 -25.34
CA LYS A 5 -15.68 8.13 -25.10
C LYS A 5 -16.66 6.99 -24.86
N CYS A 6 -17.82 7.24 -24.23
CA CYS A 6 -18.77 6.19 -23.84
C CYS A 6 -20.25 6.50 -24.17
N GLY A 7 -20.55 7.68 -24.73
CA GLY A 7 -21.92 8.10 -25.05
C GLY A 7 -22.78 8.54 -23.85
N ALA A 8 -22.29 8.45 -22.61
CA ALA A 8 -23.08 8.82 -21.43
C ALA A 8 -23.51 10.30 -21.42
N ALA A 9 -24.76 10.55 -21.03
CA ALA A 9 -25.30 11.88 -20.78
C ALA A 9 -24.69 12.47 -19.49
N ASN A 10 -24.32 13.76 -19.53
CA ASN A 10 -23.71 14.49 -18.43
C ASN A 10 -24.35 15.87 -18.30
N SER A 11 -24.52 16.34 -17.07
CA SER A 11 -24.93 17.71 -16.77
C SER A 11 -23.91 18.71 -17.32
N ASP A 12 -24.39 19.87 -17.78
CA ASP A 12 -23.50 20.92 -18.28
C ASP A 12 -22.76 21.57 -17.09
N GLY A 13 -21.44 21.74 -17.25
CA GLY A 13 -20.51 22.11 -16.17
C GLY A 13 -19.67 20.94 -15.62
N ASN A 14 -20.01 19.69 -15.93
CA ASN A 14 -19.18 18.53 -15.57
C ASN A 14 -17.84 18.55 -16.34
N LYS A 15 -16.71 18.61 -15.63
CA LYS A 15 -15.35 18.52 -16.24
C LYS A 15 -15.02 17.09 -16.72
N PHE A 16 -15.59 16.08 -16.10
CA PHE A 16 -15.32 14.66 -16.33
C PHE A 16 -16.63 13.87 -16.48
N CYS A 17 -16.57 12.75 -17.19
CA CYS A 17 -17.74 11.92 -17.43
C CYS A 17 -18.14 11.11 -16.19
N THR A 18 -19.37 11.29 -15.71
CA THR A 18 -19.93 10.53 -14.57
C THR A 18 -20.07 9.03 -14.83
N GLY A 19 -20.06 8.60 -16.09
CA GLY A 19 -20.15 7.18 -16.48
C GLY A 19 -18.83 6.48 -16.80
N CYS A 20 -17.71 7.20 -16.98
CA CYS A 20 -16.41 6.58 -17.31
C CYS A 20 -15.15 7.41 -16.99
N GLY A 21 -15.25 8.47 -16.18
CA GLY A 21 -14.13 9.34 -15.81
C GLY A 21 -13.58 10.25 -16.92
N ALA A 22 -13.75 9.91 -18.20
CA ALA A 22 -13.11 10.62 -19.31
C ALA A 22 -13.44 12.13 -19.36
N PRO A 23 -12.45 13.02 -19.59
CA PRO A 23 -12.66 14.46 -19.58
C PRO A 23 -13.59 14.94 -20.70
N LEU A 24 -14.44 15.91 -20.37
CA LEU A 24 -15.43 16.52 -21.26
C LEU A 24 -14.89 17.87 -21.75
N LYS A 25 -14.82 18.07 -23.07
CA LYS A 25 -14.10 19.22 -23.65
C LYS A 25 -14.93 20.52 -23.65
N GLY A 26 -14.40 21.54 -22.97
CA GLY A 26 -14.88 22.93 -22.96
C GLY A 26 -14.95 23.49 -21.53
N THR A 27 -14.31 24.62 -21.17
CA THR A 27 -13.42 25.51 -21.94
C THR A 27 -12.27 26.02 -21.01
N PRO A 28 -11.61 27.19 -21.22
CA PRO A 28 -10.14 27.29 -21.06
C PRO A 28 -9.63 27.30 -19.61
N SER A 29 -8.35 26.94 -19.46
CA SER A 29 -7.57 27.09 -18.23
C SER A 29 -7.35 28.57 -17.88
N TYR A 30 -7.89 29.02 -16.75
CA TYR A 30 -7.41 30.24 -16.08
C TYR A 30 -6.07 29.95 -15.40
N GLN A 31 -5.01 30.66 -15.79
CA GLN A 31 -3.77 30.70 -15.01
C GLN A 31 -3.99 31.62 -13.80
N SER A 32 -4.11 31.04 -12.60
CA SER A 32 -4.16 31.79 -11.35
C SER A 32 -2.76 32.25 -10.94
N ASN A 33 -2.27 33.34 -11.52
CA ASN A 33 -1.13 34.07 -10.98
C ASN A 33 -1.50 34.66 -9.60
N GLN A 34 -1.01 34.04 -8.53
CA GLN A 34 -0.87 34.70 -7.23
C GLN A 34 0.54 34.47 -6.69
N SER A 35 1.45 35.33 -7.13
CA SER A 35 2.78 35.45 -6.55
C SER A 35 2.68 36.10 -5.17
N ASN A 36 2.88 35.33 -4.09
CA ASN A 36 2.96 35.90 -2.75
C ASN A 36 4.22 36.77 -2.63
N THR A 37 4.02 38.06 -2.35
CA THR A 37 5.12 39.04 -2.23
C THR A 37 5.67 39.08 -0.81
N TYR A 38 6.89 38.56 -0.61
CA TYR A 38 7.77 39.01 0.46
C TYR A 38 8.99 39.71 -0.15
N ALA A 39 9.39 40.83 0.44
CA ALA A 39 10.36 41.74 -0.15
C ALA A 39 11.80 41.39 0.26
N GLN A 40 12.71 41.43 -0.69
CA GLN A 40 14.12 41.75 -0.43
C GLN A 40 14.61 42.82 -1.39
N THR A 41 15.32 43.79 -0.84
CA THR A 41 15.92 44.92 -1.55
C THR A 41 17.38 44.64 -1.89
N GLY A 42 17.74 44.65 -3.17
CA GLY A 42 19.13 44.56 -3.62
C GLY A 42 19.28 45.12 -5.03
N GLN A 43 20.20 46.07 -5.22
CA GLN A 43 20.40 46.75 -6.52
C GLN A 43 21.50 46.08 -7.35
N GLY A 44 21.29 45.99 -8.67
CA GLY A 44 22.29 45.57 -9.64
C GLY A 44 21.82 45.86 -11.07
N GLN A 45 22.55 46.67 -11.83
CA GLN A 45 22.13 47.16 -13.14
C GLN A 45 22.54 46.22 -14.30
N MET A 46 21.67 46.09 -15.30
CA MET A 46 22.01 45.50 -16.60
C MET A 46 22.51 46.57 -17.59
N PRO A 47 23.54 46.27 -18.39
CA PRO A 47 23.76 46.84 -19.72
C PRO A 47 22.91 46.11 -20.80
N PRO A 48 22.68 46.71 -21.98
CA PRO A 48 21.60 46.29 -22.90
C PRO A 48 21.99 45.25 -23.97
N VAL A 49 20.96 44.60 -24.52
CA VAL A 49 20.98 43.71 -25.69
C VAL A 49 21.08 44.50 -27.01
N PRO A 50 21.84 44.00 -28.00
CA PRO A 50 21.37 44.06 -29.39
C PRO A 50 21.62 42.75 -30.17
N GLY A 51 20.67 42.33 -31.03
CA GLY A 51 20.89 41.27 -32.02
C GLY A 51 19.68 40.35 -32.27
N THR A 52 18.93 40.61 -33.33
CA THR A 52 17.84 39.75 -33.85
C THR A 52 18.22 39.13 -35.20
N VAL A 53 17.33 38.28 -35.76
CA VAL A 53 17.31 37.79 -37.18
C VAL A 53 18.30 36.63 -37.48
N PRO A 54 17.90 35.55 -38.23
CA PRO A 54 16.60 34.86 -38.31
C PRO A 54 16.73 33.31 -38.28
N THR A 55 15.60 32.58 -38.39
CA THR A 55 15.59 31.15 -38.70
C THR A 55 15.87 30.84 -40.18
N PRO A 56 16.70 29.84 -40.52
CA PRO A 56 16.78 29.31 -41.88
C PRO A 56 15.77 28.17 -42.09
N GLN A 57 14.80 28.35 -43.00
CA GLN A 57 14.04 27.23 -43.55
C GLN A 57 14.93 26.39 -44.47
N MET A 58 15.01 25.08 -44.25
CA MET A 58 15.66 24.17 -45.21
C MET A 58 14.61 23.45 -46.07
N ARG A 59 14.91 23.30 -47.37
CA ARG A 59 13.93 22.91 -48.40
C ARG A 59 13.84 21.39 -48.56
N ARG A 60 12.66 20.93 -49.01
CA ARG A 60 12.48 19.65 -49.72
C ARG A 60 13.43 19.51 -50.91
N PRO A 61 14.01 18.33 -51.12
CA PRO A 61 14.09 17.69 -52.44
C PRO A 61 12.76 16.99 -52.77
N ALA A 62 12.50 16.74 -54.06
CA ALA A 62 11.33 16.02 -54.55
C ALA A 62 11.73 14.82 -55.41
N ASN A 63 10.77 13.93 -55.68
CA ASN A 63 10.86 12.73 -56.52
C ASN A 63 11.88 11.65 -56.13
N MET A 64 11.35 10.53 -55.62
CA MET A 64 11.39 9.31 -56.43
C MET A 64 10.02 8.59 -56.35
N GLN A 65 9.78 7.64 -57.25
CA GLN A 65 8.43 7.21 -57.64
C GLN A 65 7.80 6.15 -56.72
N ALA A 66 6.47 6.05 -56.78
CA ALA A 66 5.66 5.21 -55.90
C ALA A 66 5.59 3.75 -56.34
N PHE A 67 5.56 2.84 -55.36
CA PHE A 67 5.03 1.48 -55.49
C PHE A 67 4.25 1.08 -54.24
N GLY A 68 3.11 0.41 -54.43
CA GLY A 68 2.13 0.06 -53.40
C GLY A 68 0.73 0.61 -53.72
N PRO A 69 -0.35 0.01 -53.20
CA PRO A 69 -0.39 -1.01 -52.14
C PRO A 69 -0.70 -2.44 -52.65
N ALA A 70 -0.22 -3.46 -51.94
CA ALA A 70 -0.76 -4.81 -52.02
C ALA A 70 -1.86 -4.96 -50.96
N MET A 71 -3.14 -4.91 -51.37
CA MET A 71 -4.27 -5.17 -50.48
C MET A 71 -4.56 -6.67 -50.43
N ASN A 72 -4.43 -7.30 -49.25
CA ASN A 72 -4.97 -8.64 -49.03
C ASN A 72 -6.49 -8.58 -48.85
N THR A 73 -7.23 -8.48 -49.96
CA THR A 73 -8.69 -8.67 -50.00
C THR A 73 -9.01 -10.12 -50.34
N VAL A 74 -9.79 -10.80 -49.49
CA VAL A 74 -10.30 -12.15 -49.74
C VAL A 74 -11.52 -12.09 -50.68
N PRO A 75 -11.49 -12.67 -51.89
CA PRO A 75 -12.64 -12.70 -52.80
C PRO A 75 -13.47 -13.98 -52.61
N LEU A 76 -14.79 -13.86 -52.58
CA LEU A 76 -15.69 -14.99 -52.84
C LEU A 76 -15.89 -15.17 -54.36
N PRO A 77 -15.77 -16.39 -54.90
CA PRO A 77 -16.33 -16.76 -56.20
C PRO A 77 -17.83 -17.13 -56.12
N PRO A 78 -18.56 -17.20 -57.26
CA PRO A 78 -20.03 -17.20 -57.30
C PRO A 78 -20.68 -18.60 -57.39
N ALA A 79 -22.02 -18.61 -57.46
CA ALA A 79 -22.87 -19.81 -57.58
C ALA A 79 -23.50 -19.96 -58.99
N ALA A 80 -24.09 -21.15 -59.24
CA ALA A 80 -24.77 -21.58 -60.49
C ALA A 80 -23.79 -21.90 -61.67
N VAL A 81 -24.01 -22.86 -62.59
CA VAL A 81 -25.11 -23.80 -62.92
C VAL A 81 -24.48 -25.05 -63.65
N ALA A 82 -25.12 -26.17 -64.07
CA ALA A 82 -26.51 -26.67 -64.09
C ALA A 82 -26.55 -28.20 -64.43
N SER A 83 -27.65 -28.89 -64.06
CA SER A 83 -28.35 -29.94 -64.85
C SER A 83 -27.68 -31.33 -65.09
N PRO A 84 -28.39 -32.35 -65.65
CA PRO A 84 -29.79 -32.36 -66.17
C PRO A 84 -30.72 -33.50 -65.67
N GLN A 85 -31.99 -33.43 -66.14
CA GLN A 85 -32.92 -34.56 -66.41
C GLN A 85 -33.51 -35.31 -65.18
N THR A 86 -34.78 -35.75 -65.13
CA THR A 86 -36.03 -35.60 -65.94
C THR A 86 -37.24 -35.99 -65.03
N ALA A 87 -38.54 -35.80 -65.30
CA ALA A 87 -39.32 -35.32 -66.46
C ALA A 87 -40.65 -34.62 -65.99
N MET A 88 -41.73 -34.75 -66.75
CA MET A 88 -43.12 -34.37 -66.42
C MET A 88 -44.08 -35.53 -66.83
N PRO A 89 -45.42 -35.45 -66.62
CA PRO A 89 -46.28 -34.68 -67.52
C PRO A 89 -47.28 -33.72 -66.87
N THR A 90 -47.66 -32.74 -67.69
CA THR A 90 -48.69 -31.69 -67.59
C THR A 90 -50.12 -32.12 -67.19
N ALA A 91 -50.84 -31.22 -66.52
CA ALA A 91 -52.24 -30.88 -66.83
C ALA A 91 -52.56 -29.42 -66.39
N SER A 92 -53.60 -28.82 -66.97
CA SER A 92 -53.89 -27.37 -66.86
C SER A 92 -55.15 -27.04 -66.04
N THR A 93 -55.43 -25.74 -65.91
CA THR A 93 -56.68 -25.06 -65.50
C THR A 93 -56.92 -24.75 -64.02
N VAL A 94 -57.15 -23.45 -63.79
CA VAL A 94 -57.84 -22.81 -62.66
C VAL A 94 -59.33 -22.76 -63.04
N PRO A 95 -60.30 -23.08 -62.15
CA PRO A 95 -61.10 -21.98 -61.58
C PRO A 95 -61.75 -22.20 -60.19
N THR A 96 -62.13 -21.06 -59.60
CA THR A 96 -63.19 -20.85 -58.58
C THR A 96 -63.01 -21.42 -57.17
N ALA A 97 -63.34 -20.58 -56.17
CA ALA A 97 -63.47 -20.98 -54.77
C ALA A 97 -64.76 -21.79 -54.51
N SER A 98 -64.70 -22.73 -53.56
CA SER A 98 -65.88 -23.36 -52.95
C SER A 98 -65.65 -23.58 -51.45
N VAL A 99 -66.73 -23.78 -50.69
CA VAL A 99 -66.74 -23.62 -49.23
C VAL A 99 -66.93 -24.96 -48.50
N SER A 100 -66.28 -25.07 -47.33
CA SER A 100 -66.50 -26.09 -46.29
C SER A 100 -66.11 -27.56 -46.55
N ALA A 101 -65.09 -28.01 -45.81
CA ALA A 101 -65.13 -29.30 -45.12
C ALA A 101 -64.32 -29.24 -43.81
N LYS A 102 -64.96 -29.45 -42.65
CA LYS A 102 -64.25 -29.65 -41.36
C LYS A 102 -63.70 -31.08 -41.30
N ALA A 103 -62.46 -31.28 -41.72
CA ALA A 103 -61.73 -32.50 -41.40
C ALA A 103 -61.56 -32.62 -39.88
N LYS A 104 -62.02 -33.72 -39.28
CA LYS A 104 -61.76 -34.00 -37.85
C LYS A 104 -60.25 -34.26 -37.67
N PRO A 105 -59.54 -33.56 -36.77
CA PRO A 105 -58.15 -33.90 -36.49
C PRO A 105 -58.07 -35.34 -35.96
N SER A 106 -57.08 -36.11 -36.45
CA SER A 106 -56.89 -37.48 -36.00
C SER A 106 -56.55 -37.49 -34.50
N ARG A 107 -57.01 -38.52 -33.77
CA ARG A 107 -56.78 -38.61 -32.31
C ARG A 107 -55.29 -38.52 -31.95
N LEU A 108 -54.41 -38.97 -32.85
CA LEU A 108 -52.96 -38.89 -32.71
C LEU A 108 -52.42 -37.45 -32.78
N ILE A 109 -52.95 -36.60 -33.67
CA ILE A 109 -52.59 -35.18 -33.76
C ILE A 109 -53.10 -34.41 -32.54
N ILE A 110 -54.32 -34.69 -32.07
CA ILE A 110 -54.85 -34.09 -30.83
C ILE A 110 -53.97 -34.48 -29.63
N ALA A 111 -53.60 -35.77 -29.52
CA ALA A 111 -52.73 -36.25 -28.46
C ALA A 111 -51.33 -35.61 -28.50
N LEU A 112 -50.71 -35.48 -29.69
CA LEU A 112 -49.42 -34.81 -29.85
C LEU A 112 -49.49 -33.33 -29.46
N ILE A 113 -50.54 -32.60 -29.86
CA ILE A 113 -50.73 -31.19 -29.47
C ILE A 113 -50.93 -31.08 -27.95
N ALA A 114 -51.70 -31.99 -27.34
CA ALA A 114 -51.90 -32.01 -25.89
C ALA A 114 -50.60 -32.31 -25.12
N VAL A 115 -49.80 -33.30 -25.57
CA VAL A 115 -48.49 -33.60 -24.99
C VAL A 115 -47.53 -32.43 -25.15
N LEU A 116 -47.48 -31.80 -26.33
CA LEU A 116 -46.60 -30.66 -26.58
C LEU A 116 -47.02 -29.42 -25.76
N ALA A 117 -48.32 -29.17 -25.59
CA ALA A 117 -48.82 -28.14 -24.68
C ALA A 117 -48.47 -28.43 -23.21
N VAL A 118 -48.59 -29.69 -22.76
CA VAL A 118 -48.16 -30.11 -21.41
C VAL A 118 -46.65 -29.94 -21.23
N LEU A 119 -45.82 -30.27 -22.23
CA LEU A 119 -44.37 -30.06 -22.19
C LEU A 119 -43.99 -28.57 -22.17
N VAL A 120 -44.73 -27.71 -22.90
CA VAL A 120 -44.54 -26.26 -22.85
C VAL A 120 -44.94 -25.70 -21.48
N VAL A 121 -46.06 -26.12 -20.91
CA VAL A 121 -46.47 -25.72 -19.55
C VAL A 121 -45.47 -26.22 -18.51
N ALA A 122 -45.03 -27.47 -18.60
CA ALA A 122 -44.00 -28.03 -17.72
C ALA A 122 -42.69 -27.23 -17.83
N GLY A 123 -42.23 -26.93 -19.05
CA GLY A 123 -41.06 -26.09 -19.31
C GLY A 123 -41.20 -24.68 -18.73
N ILE A 124 -42.36 -24.04 -18.87
CA ILE A 124 -42.66 -22.74 -18.26
C ILE A 124 -42.63 -22.83 -16.73
N THR A 125 -43.21 -23.86 -16.11
CA THR A 125 -43.19 -24.03 -14.64
C THR A 125 -41.80 -24.36 -14.09
N LEU A 126 -41.00 -25.16 -14.80
CA LEU A 126 -39.61 -25.44 -14.47
C LEU A 126 -38.76 -24.17 -14.59
N PHE A 127 -38.93 -23.39 -15.67
CA PHE A 127 -38.26 -22.11 -15.85
C PHE A 127 -38.68 -21.08 -14.79
N ALA A 128 -39.98 -21.01 -14.44
CA ALA A 128 -40.48 -20.09 -13.43
C ALA A 128 -39.99 -20.43 -12.01
N THR A 129 -39.99 -21.72 -11.63
CA THR A 129 -39.47 -22.17 -10.32
C THR A 129 -37.95 -22.03 -10.22
N TRP A 130 -37.22 -22.23 -11.33
CA TRP A 130 -35.79 -21.93 -11.43
C TRP A 130 -35.52 -20.43 -11.32
N LYS A 131 -36.28 -19.59 -12.05
CA LYS A 131 -36.23 -18.12 -11.95
C LYS A 131 -36.49 -17.63 -10.53
N ALA A 132 -37.44 -18.25 -9.82
CA ALA A 132 -37.76 -17.97 -8.42
C ALA A 132 -36.74 -18.50 -7.39
N GLU A 133 -35.59 -19.05 -7.85
CA GLU A 133 -34.49 -19.54 -7.02
C GLU A 133 -34.84 -20.69 -6.06
N LEU A 134 -35.98 -21.35 -6.29
CA LEU A 134 -36.43 -22.53 -5.53
C LEU A 134 -35.52 -23.75 -5.77
N TRP A 135 -34.80 -23.77 -6.89
CA TRP A 135 -33.78 -24.77 -7.23
C TRP A 135 -32.72 -24.18 -8.17
N GLY A 136 -31.55 -24.83 -8.23
CA GLY A 136 -30.43 -24.43 -9.09
C GLY A 136 -29.50 -23.34 -8.54
N GLY A 137 -29.64 -22.95 -7.26
CA GLY A 137 -28.83 -21.90 -6.64
C GLY A 137 -29.46 -20.49 -6.72
N ARG A 138 -28.85 -19.54 -6.00
CA ARG A 138 -29.33 -18.16 -5.82
C ARG A 138 -28.46 -17.17 -6.59
N THR A 139 -28.97 -15.98 -6.92
CA THR A 139 -28.18 -14.94 -7.60
C THR A 139 -27.41 -14.06 -6.61
N LEU A 140 -26.16 -13.72 -6.95
CA LEU A 140 -25.42 -12.65 -6.27
C LEU A 140 -26.17 -11.32 -6.49
N PRO A 141 -26.43 -10.54 -5.43
CA PRO A 141 -27.19 -9.30 -5.57
C PRO A 141 -26.44 -8.30 -6.46
N ASP A 142 -27.20 -7.60 -7.28
CA ASP A 142 -26.71 -6.45 -8.05
C ASP A 142 -26.47 -5.29 -7.07
N PRO A 143 -25.26 -4.68 -7.02
CA PRO A 143 -25.01 -3.49 -6.22
C PRO A 143 -26.05 -2.38 -6.43
N ALA A 144 -26.53 -2.17 -7.66
CA ALA A 144 -27.57 -1.18 -7.94
C ALA A 144 -28.92 -1.51 -7.27
N SER A 145 -29.23 -2.79 -7.05
CA SER A 145 -30.42 -3.21 -6.30
C SER A 145 -30.30 -2.96 -4.79
N ILE A 146 -29.09 -3.02 -4.24
CA ILE A 146 -28.82 -2.75 -2.80
C ILE A 146 -29.01 -1.26 -2.50
N VAL A 147 -28.61 -0.36 -3.42
CA VAL A 147 -28.86 1.09 -3.31
C VAL A 147 -30.36 1.39 -3.21
N GLN A 148 -31.22 0.67 -3.94
CA GLN A 148 -32.67 0.92 -3.90
C GLN A 148 -33.28 0.59 -2.53
N SER A 149 -32.79 -0.46 -1.85
CA SER A 149 -33.18 -0.77 -0.47
C SER A 149 -32.61 0.22 0.55
N ALA A 150 -31.37 0.69 0.39
CA ALA A 150 -30.73 1.61 1.35
C ALA A 150 -31.25 3.06 1.22
N ALA A 151 -31.47 3.54 -0.01
CA ALA A 151 -31.95 4.90 -0.25
C ALA A 151 -33.38 5.16 0.25
N ALA A 152 -34.15 4.10 0.53
CA ALA A 152 -35.48 4.19 1.14
C ALA A 152 -35.45 4.76 2.57
N GLU A 153 -34.32 4.66 3.28
CA GLU A 153 -34.12 5.23 4.62
C GLU A 153 -33.45 6.63 4.60
N GLY A 154 -33.37 7.26 3.42
CA GLY A 154 -33.39 8.72 3.31
C GLY A 154 -32.04 9.47 3.20
N GLY A 155 -31.42 9.46 2.02
CA GLY A 155 -30.63 10.62 1.57
C GLY A 155 -29.38 10.37 0.73
N LYS A 156 -29.40 10.89 -0.51
CA LYS A 156 -28.30 10.91 -1.51
C LYS A 156 -27.74 9.54 -1.95
N PRO A 157 -27.10 9.46 -3.13
CA PRO A 157 -26.42 8.24 -3.57
C PRO A 157 -25.13 8.05 -2.76
N THR A 158 -25.18 7.18 -1.75
CA THR A 158 -24.00 6.76 -0.98
C THR A 158 -23.15 5.75 -1.75
N THR A 159 -21.82 5.87 -1.68
CA THR A 159 -20.91 4.80 -2.12
C THR A 159 -21.27 3.51 -1.38
N ILE A 160 -21.66 2.48 -2.14
CA ILE A 160 -22.06 1.16 -1.60
C ILE A 160 -20.87 0.59 -0.84
N LYS A 161 -21.04 0.25 0.45
CA LYS A 161 -19.95 -0.31 1.25
C LYS A 161 -19.89 -1.82 1.08
N ALA A 162 -18.68 -2.37 1.19
CA ALA A 162 -18.50 -3.82 1.15
C ALA A 162 -19.32 -4.54 2.22
N LYS A 163 -19.42 -3.95 3.42
CA LYS A 163 -20.27 -4.41 4.52
C LYS A 163 -21.73 -4.62 4.08
N ASP A 164 -22.35 -3.61 3.45
CA ASP A 164 -23.75 -3.64 3.02
C ASP A 164 -24.02 -4.84 2.10
N VAL A 165 -23.08 -5.12 1.20
CA VAL A 165 -23.13 -6.29 0.31
C VAL A 165 -22.94 -7.60 1.07
N THR A 166 -22.04 -7.68 2.05
CA THR A 166 -21.92 -8.90 2.89
C THR A 166 -23.18 -9.18 3.70
N ASP A 167 -23.91 -8.16 4.15
CA ASP A 167 -25.13 -8.33 4.92
C ASP A 167 -26.33 -8.70 4.02
N ALA A 168 -26.42 -8.10 2.81
CA ALA A 168 -27.37 -8.53 1.77
C ALA A 168 -27.13 -9.99 1.33
N LEU A 169 -25.87 -10.44 1.25
CA LEU A 169 -25.53 -11.84 0.97
C LEU A 169 -25.99 -12.80 2.07
N LYS A 170 -25.80 -12.44 3.35
CA LYS A 170 -26.29 -13.23 4.50
C LYS A 170 -27.80 -13.36 4.50
N GLN A 171 -28.52 -12.26 4.24
CA GLN A 171 -29.98 -12.27 4.06
C GLN A 171 -30.41 -13.17 2.89
N ARG A 172 -29.62 -13.18 1.80
CA ARG A 172 -29.78 -14.12 0.67
C ARG A 172 -29.28 -15.54 0.96
N GLY A 173 -28.91 -15.90 2.18
CA GLY A 173 -28.54 -17.27 2.56
C GLY A 173 -27.21 -17.75 1.98
N PHE A 174 -26.30 -16.83 1.67
CA PHE A 174 -24.89 -17.11 1.41
C PHE A 174 -24.07 -16.93 2.69
N ASN A 175 -22.96 -17.64 2.78
CA ASN A 175 -21.86 -17.21 3.66
C ASN A 175 -21.12 -16.06 2.96
N ALA A 176 -20.60 -15.10 3.72
CA ALA A 176 -19.91 -13.94 3.17
C ALA A 176 -18.61 -13.67 3.96
N ARG A 177 -17.51 -13.45 3.25
CA ARG A 177 -16.25 -12.93 3.79
C ARG A 177 -15.79 -11.74 2.95
N THR A 178 -14.98 -10.87 3.55
CA THR A 178 -14.40 -9.70 2.88
C THR A 178 -12.92 -9.92 2.59
N GLU A 179 -12.43 -9.41 1.46
CA GLU A 179 -11.03 -9.37 1.06
C GLU A 179 -10.70 -7.93 0.62
N LYS A 180 -9.71 -7.27 1.23
CA LYS A 180 -9.30 -5.91 0.82
C LYS A 180 -8.52 -5.96 -0.50
N VAL A 181 -8.78 -5.04 -1.41
CA VAL A 181 -8.05 -4.85 -2.67
C VAL A 181 -7.88 -3.35 -2.96
N PHE A 182 -6.77 -2.95 -3.59
CA PHE A 182 -6.63 -1.58 -4.08
C PHE A 182 -7.51 -1.36 -5.32
N SER A 183 -8.16 -0.19 -5.41
CA SER A 183 -8.97 0.22 -6.57
C SER A 183 -9.24 1.74 -6.53
N GLY A 184 -9.61 2.35 -7.66
CA GLY A 184 -10.01 3.77 -7.74
C GLY A 184 -11.37 4.11 -7.10
N LYS A 185 -11.68 3.53 -5.93
CA LYS A 185 -12.90 3.73 -5.13
C LYS A 185 -12.53 4.06 -3.69
N ASP A 186 -13.36 4.86 -3.01
CA ASP A 186 -13.24 5.20 -1.59
C ASP A 186 -12.96 3.98 -0.69
N VAL A 187 -12.19 4.18 0.39
CA VAL A 187 -11.90 3.10 1.36
C VAL A 187 -13.19 2.55 1.96
N GLY A 188 -13.33 1.22 2.02
CA GLY A 188 -14.54 0.54 2.50
C GLY A 188 -15.64 0.36 1.43
N ALA A 189 -15.48 0.91 0.23
CA ALA A 189 -16.42 0.72 -0.87
C ALA A 189 -16.44 -0.72 -1.38
N PHE A 190 -17.56 -1.15 -1.96
CA PHE A 190 -17.66 -2.40 -2.70
C PHE A 190 -16.86 -2.29 -4.01
N ALA A 191 -15.75 -3.03 -4.10
CA ALA A 191 -14.93 -3.13 -5.30
C ALA A 191 -15.51 -4.14 -6.30
N GLY A 192 -15.91 -5.33 -5.81
CA GLY A 192 -16.45 -6.41 -6.65
C GLY A 192 -16.74 -7.70 -5.88
N TYR A 193 -17.04 -8.78 -6.62
CA TYR A 193 -17.00 -10.15 -6.08
C TYR A 193 -15.77 -10.85 -6.65
N LYS A 194 -15.00 -11.55 -5.82
CA LYS A 194 -13.88 -12.35 -6.31
C LYS A 194 -14.39 -13.54 -7.12
N GLU A 195 -13.80 -13.76 -8.29
CA GLU A 195 -14.08 -14.91 -9.18
C GLU A 195 -15.57 -15.03 -9.60
N SER A 196 -16.34 -13.93 -9.56
CA SER A 196 -17.78 -13.92 -9.91
C SER A 196 -18.28 -12.53 -10.31
N ALA A 197 -19.39 -12.46 -11.05
CA ALA A 197 -20.02 -11.19 -11.44
C ALA A 197 -21.31 -10.94 -10.64
N ALA A 198 -21.75 -9.68 -10.58
CA ALA A 198 -23.10 -9.36 -10.12
C ALA A 198 -24.14 -10.10 -10.96
N GLY A 199 -25.18 -10.66 -10.32
CA GLY A 199 -26.17 -11.50 -10.99
C GLY A 199 -25.73 -12.93 -11.34
N SER A 200 -24.45 -13.32 -11.14
CA SER A 200 -24.03 -14.72 -11.25
C SER A 200 -24.84 -15.61 -10.30
N ARG A 201 -25.24 -16.79 -10.77
CA ARG A 201 -25.96 -17.77 -9.94
C ARG A 201 -24.97 -18.74 -9.29
N ILE A 202 -25.02 -18.80 -7.96
CA ILE A 202 -24.08 -19.52 -7.09
C ILE A 202 -24.89 -20.51 -6.21
N PRO A 203 -24.34 -21.69 -5.84
CA PRO A 203 -25.04 -22.60 -4.94
C PRO A 203 -25.39 -21.95 -3.59
N SER A 204 -26.55 -22.31 -3.03
CA SER A 204 -27.01 -21.76 -1.74
C SER A 204 -26.06 -22.21 -0.61
N GLY A 205 -25.76 -21.32 0.33
CA GLY A 205 -24.83 -21.59 1.43
C GLY A 205 -23.34 -21.51 1.07
N SER A 206 -22.97 -21.34 -0.21
CA SER A 206 -21.57 -21.08 -0.61
C SER A 206 -21.03 -19.79 0.04
N THR A 207 -19.71 -19.76 0.28
CA THR A 207 -19.00 -18.59 0.78
C THR A 207 -18.60 -17.66 -0.36
N VAL A 208 -19.31 -16.55 -0.49
CA VAL A 208 -19.00 -15.48 -1.44
C VAL A 208 -17.91 -14.59 -0.84
N THR A 209 -16.90 -14.24 -1.65
CA THR A 209 -15.85 -13.30 -1.25
C THR A 209 -16.14 -11.93 -1.84
N VAL A 210 -16.53 -10.98 -0.98
CA VAL A 210 -16.71 -9.58 -1.32
C VAL A 210 -15.34 -8.89 -1.33
N GLN A 211 -15.05 -8.15 -2.38
CA GLN A 211 -13.86 -7.30 -2.43
C GLN A 211 -14.20 -5.90 -1.92
N GLU A 212 -13.45 -5.45 -0.93
CA GLU A 212 -13.53 -4.12 -0.31
C GLU A 212 -12.38 -3.26 -0.83
N SER A 213 -12.67 -2.02 -1.24
CA SER A 213 -11.62 -1.10 -1.66
C SER A 213 -10.78 -0.65 -0.46
N ALA A 214 -9.45 -0.76 -0.60
CA ALA A 214 -8.47 -0.13 0.25
C ALA A 214 -8.04 1.26 -0.26
N GLY A 215 -8.75 1.81 -1.25
CA GLY A 215 -8.35 3.03 -1.97
C GLY A 215 -7.38 2.75 -3.13
N PRO A 216 -6.93 3.80 -3.84
CA PRO A 216 -5.81 3.72 -4.76
C PRO A 216 -4.56 3.17 -4.05
N GLY A 217 -3.72 2.41 -4.74
CA GLY A 217 -2.52 1.81 -4.14
C GLY A 217 -1.84 0.81 -5.05
N VAL A 218 -0.75 0.21 -4.57
CA VAL A 218 0.08 -0.73 -5.35
C VAL A 218 -0.16 -2.16 -4.88
N PRO A 219 -0.67 -3.07 -5.73
CA PRO A 219 -0.79 -4.49 -5.38
C PRO A 219 0.55 -5.12 -4.96
N GLN A 220 0.52 -5.99 -3.95
CA GLN A 220 1.74 -6.62 -3.39
C GLN A 220 2.54 -7.42 -4.44
N ASP A 221 1.87 -7.96 -5.46
CA ASP A 221 2.49 -8.75 -6.53
C ASP A 221 2.89 -7.92 -7.76
N THR A 222 3.02 -6.59 -7.63
CA THR A 222 3.46 -5.69 -8.72
C THR A 222 4.96 -5.84 -9.01
N MET A 223 5.77 -6.05 -7.97
CA MET A 223 7.23 -6.15 -8.08
C MET A 223 7.67 -7.36 -8.91
N GLY A 224 8.68 -7.18 -9.76
CA GLY A 224 9.23 -8.25 -10.61
C GLY A 224 8.40 -8.59 -11.85
N LYS A 225 7.22 -7.98 -12.05
CA LYS A 225 6.44 -8.09 -13.30
C LYS A 225 6.96 -7.11 -14.36
N PRO A 226 6.75 -7.36 -15.66
CA PRO A 226 6.89 -6.33 -16.70
C PRO A 226 5.95 -5.15 -16.44
N ALA A 227 6.45 -3.91 -16.53
CA ALA A 227 5.68 -2.71 -16.24
C ALA A 227 4.41 -2.61 -17.10
N LYS A 228 4.50 -2.98 -18.39
CA LYS A 228 3.35 -3.04 -19.32
C LYS A 228 2.26 -4.04 -18.92
N GLN A 229 2.57 -5.05 -18.09
CA GLN A 229 1.58 -6.02 -17.60
C GLN A 229 0.76 -5.44 -16.44
N VAL A 230 1.37 -4.63 -15.57
CA VAL A 230 0.70 -4.00 -14.41
C VAL A 230 0.07 -2.66 -14.74
N GLN A 231 0.42 -2.06 -15.89
CA GLN A 231 0.03 -0.70 -16.26
C GLN A 231 -1.48 -0.45 -16.16
N GLY A 232 -2.31 -1.27 -16.79
CA GLY A 232 -3.77 -1.10 -16.74
C GLY A 232 -4.32 -1.20 -15.31
N THR A 233 -3.80 -2.11 -14.49
CA THR A 233 -4.20 -2.27 -13.09
C THR A 233 -3.86 -1.04 -12.23
N LEU A 234 -2.76 -0.34 -12.53
CA LEU A 234 -2.37 0.89 -11.83
C LEU A 234 -3.14 2.10 -12.37
N GLU A 235 -3.40 2.17 -13.68
CA GLU A 235 -4.24 3.22 -14.29
C GLU A 235 -5.72 3.14 -13.84
N ASP A 236 -6.24 1.94 -13.62
CA ASP A 236 -7.57 1.67 -13.02
C ASP A 236 -7.69 2.14 -11.55
N MET A 237 -6.59 2.58 -10.92
CA MET A 237 -6.61 3.26 -9.61
C MET A 237 -7.13 4.70 -9.68
N GLY A 238 -7.26 5.29 -10.89
CA GLY A 238 -7.86 6.61 -11.09
C GLY A 238 -6.99 7.80 -10.62
N VAL A 239 -5.73 7.55 -10.30
CA VAL A 239 -4.70 8.53 -9.89
C VAL A 239 -3.58 8.58 -10.95
N PRO A 240 -2.71 9.62 -10.97
CA PRO A 240 -1.56 9.63 -11.87
C PRO A 240 -0.64 8.41 -11.67
N VAL A 241 0.00 7.95 -12.74
CA VAL A 241 1.00 6.87 -12.69
C VAL A 241 2.26 7.27 -13.45
N HIS A 242 3.41 7.21 -12.79
CA HIS A 242 4.67 7.77 -13.24
C HIS A 242 5.75 6.69 -13.38
N TYR A 243 6.05 6.30 -14.62
CA TYR A 243 7.07 5.29 -14.93
C TYR A 243 8.46 5.93 -15.04
N LYS A 244 9.38 5.53 -14.15
CA LYS A 244 10.70 6.14 -13.95
C LYS A 244 11.82 5.11 -14.15
N GLN A 245 12.95 5.53 -14.70
CA GLN A 245 14.13 4.68 -14.92
C GLN A 245 14.85 4.40 -13.59
N VAL A 246 15.08 3.13 -13.29
CA VAL A 246 15.95 2.68 -12.19
C VAL A 246 17.03 1.79 -12.79
N TYR A 247 18.30 2.13 -12.54
CA TYR A 247 19.42 1.48 -13.24
C TYR A 247 19.78 0.10 -12.67
N VAL A 248 19.89 -0.89 -13.55
CA VAL A 248 20.29 -2.28 -13.27
C VAL A 248 21.47 -2.68 -14.16
N SER A 249 22.35 -3.55 -13.67
CA SER A 249 23.50 -4.05 -14.46
C SER A 249 23.34 -5.49 -14.91
N ASP A 250 22.69 -6.36 -14.11
CA ASP A 250 22.41 -7.74 -14.49
C ASP A 250 21.04 -7.86 -15.16
N THR A 251 20.98 -7.50 -16.44
CA THR A 251 19.75 -7.63 -17.25
C THR A 251 19.35 -9.08 -17.58
N LYS A 252 20.10 -10.10 -17.10
CA LYS A 252 19.68 -11.52 -17.16
C LYS A 252 18.87 -11.91 -15.92
N LYS A 253 19.27 -11.40 -14.75
CA LYS A 253 18.54 -11.54 -13.48
C LYS A 253 17.34 -10.58 -13.41
N THR A 254 17.51 -9.36 -13.91
CA THR A 254 16.54 -8.27 -13.81
C THR A 254 16.30 -7.66 -15.19
N PRO A 255 15.44 -8.27 -16.05
CA PRO A 255 15.24 -7.82 -17.43
C PRO A 255 14.76 -6.37 -17.54
N GLU A 256 15.15 -5.69 -18.61
CA GLU A 256 14.72 -4.31 -18.86
C GLU A 256 13.20 -4.25 -19.09
N GLY A 257 12.55 -3.22 -18.56
CA GLY A 257 11.09 -3.11 -18.53
C GLY A 257 10.40 -3.80 -17.34
N THR A 258 11.14 -4.46 -16.44
CA THR A 258 10.61 -5.04 -15.20
C THR A 258 10.44 -3.99 -14.09
N VAL A 259 9.39 -4.08 -13.27
CA VAL A 259 9.20 -3.23 -12.09
C VAL A 259 10.15 -3.65 -10.97
N VAL A 260 10.99 -2.71 -10.52
CA VAL A 260 12.04 -2.90 -9.50
C VAL A 260 11.89 -2.01 -8.27
N ALA A 261 11.02 -0.99 -8.33
CA ALA A 261 10.60 -0.17 -7.20
C ALA A 261 9.18 0.37 -7.44
N THR A 262 8.45 0.72 -6.39
CA THR A 262 7.22 1.49 -6.47
C THR A 262 7.10 2.42 -5.25
N ASP A 263 6.38 3.51 -5.42
CA ASP A 263 5.90 4.36 -4.32
C ASP A 263 4.42 4.68 -4.58
N PRO A 264 3.48 4.30 -3.69
CA PRO A 264 3.67 3.52 -2.46
C PRO A 264 4.33 2.16 -2.68
N VAL A 265 4.91 1.58 -1.64
CA VAL A 265 5.57 0.26 -1.75
C VAL A 265 4.52 -0.81 -2.02
N ALA A 266 4.84 -1.77 -2.89
CA ALA A 266 3.92 -2.85 -3.25
C ALA A 266 3.32 -3.57 -2.01
N GLY A 267 2.00 -3.45 -1.85
CA GLY A 267 1.24 -3.84 -0.66
C GLY A 267 0.62 -2.66 0.10
N GLN A 268 0.91 -1.41 -0.27
CA GLN A 268 0.43 -0.20 0.41
C GLN A 268 -0.56 0.62 -0.42
N GLY A 269 -1.44 1.33 0.29
CA GLY A 269 -2.36 2.33 -0.28
C GLY A 269 -1.67 3.69 -0.45
N LEU A 270 -2.18 4.48 -1.39
CA LEU A 270 -1.77 5.86 -1.60
C LEU A 270 -2.48 6.78 -0.59
N ALA A 271 -1.71 7.54 0.18
CA ALA A 271 -2.21 8.49 1.16
C ALA A 271 -3.11 9.55 0.50
N GLU A 272 -4.10 10.08 1.23
CA GLU A 272 -5.14 10.92 0.62
C GLU A 272 -4.61 12.26 0.10
N ASP A 273 -3.61 12.82 0.79
CA ASP A 273 -2.83 14.00 0.41
C ASP A 273 -1.86 13.75 -0.75
N LYS A 274 -1.53 12.47 -1.03
CA LYS A 274 -0.66 12.05 -2.14
C LYS A 274 -1.40 11.64 -3.42
N ARG A 275 -2.72 11.76 -3.46
CA ARG A 275 -3.52 11.39 -4.65
C ARG A 275 -3.26 12.26 -5.89
N ASP A 276 -2.80 13.49 -5.71
CA ASP A 276 -2.41 14.39 -6.81
C ASP A 276 -0.97 14.12 -7.31
N ASP A 277 -0.07 13.63 -6.44
CA ASP A 277 1.27 13.15 -6.82
C ASP A 277 1.21 11.77 -7.52
N GLY A 278 0.26 10.92 -7.13
CA GLY A 278 -0.02 9.64 -7.77
C GLY A 278 0.88 8.48 -7.33
N ILE A 279 1.04 7.49 -8.22
CA ILE A 279 1.85 6.28 -8.00
C ILE A 279 3.11 6.34 -8.87
N TYR A 280 4.28 6.20 -8.27
CA TYR A 280 5.54 6.06 -9.00
C TYR A 280 5.92 4.58 -9.17
N VAL A 281 6.50 4.27 -10.34
CA VAL A 281 6.90 2.91 -10.73
C VAL A 281 8.32 2.96 -11.29
N GLY A 282 9.28 2.40 -10.54
CA GLY A 282 10.66 2.23 -10.96
C GLY A 282 10.80 1.05 -11.91
N VAL A 283 11.22 1.32 -13.14
CA VAL A 283 11.36 0.37 -14.25
C VAL A 283 12.83 0.12 -14.54
N ALA A 284 13.21 -1.16 -14.51
CA ALA A 284 14.54 -1.65 -14.82
C ALA A 284 15.00 -1.14 -16.19
N THR A 285 16.08 -0.36 -16.17
CA THR A 285 16.75 0.19 -17.35
C THR A 285 18.23 -0.15 -17.23
N LYS A 286 18.89 -0.60 -18.30
CA LYS A 286 20.32 -0.94 -18.20
C LYS A 286 21.15 0.31 -17.88
N GLY A 287 22.03 0.20 -16.87
CA GLY A 287 23.00 1.23 -16.51
C GLY A 287 24.21 0.65 -15.79
N ASP A 288 25.23 1.48 -15.63
CA ASP A 288 26.48 1.18 -14.95
C ASP A 288 26.67 2.13 -13.75
N GLY A 289 27.53 1.77 -12.80
CA GLY A 289 27.78 2.56 -11.58
C GLY A 289 26.85 2.17 -10.43
N PHE A 290 26.11 3.14 -9.89
CA PHE A 290 25.27 2.97 -8.70
C PHE A 290 23.91 2.31 -9.03
N VAL A 291 23.94 1.00 -9.29
CA VAL A 291 22.78 0.21 -9.73
C VAL A 291 21.99 -0.43 -8.59
N ALA A 292 20.71 -0.74 -8.82
CA ALA A 292 19.82 -1.38 -7.85
C ALA A 292 20.22 -2.82 -7.48
N ASP A 293 20.98 -3.50 -8.35
CA ASP A 293 21.44 -4.88 -8.12
C ASP A 293 22.38 -5.06 -6.91
N ILE A 294 22.86 -3.98 -6.28
CA ILE A 294 23.68 -4.05 -5.06
C ILE A 294 22.92 -4.59 -3.84
N VAL A 295 21.59 -4.49 -3.83
CA VAL A 295 20.76 -4.96 -2.70
C VAL A 295 20.87 -6.49 -2.56
N GLY A 296 21.19 -6.94 -1.35
CA GLY A 296 21.46 -8.34 -1.01
C GLY A 296 22.90 -8.80 -1.23
N GLN A 297 23.80 -7.96 -1.76
CA GLN A 297 25.25 -8.21 -1.81
C GLN A 297 25.93 -7.82 -0.48
N ASP A 298 27.14 -8.33 -0.22
CA ASP A 298 27.94 -7.96 0.96
C ASP A 298 28.26 -6.45 0.99
N VAL A 299 27.98 -5.78 2.11
CA VAL A 299 28.13 -4.31 2.19
C VAL A 299 29.59 -3.85 2.03
N LYS A 300 30.56 -4.62 2.53
CA LYS A 300 31.99 -4.25 2.49
C LYS A 300 32.57 -4.44 1.10
N GLN A 301 32.03 -5.36 0.30
CA GLN A 301 32.38 -5.48 -1.11
C GLN A 301 31.72 -4.39 -1.96
N VAL A 302 30.44 -4.08 -1.72
CA VAL A 302 29.74 -2.98 -2.43
C VAL A 302 30.40 -1.63 -2.13
N GLN A 303 30.74 -1.37 -0.86
CA GLN A 303 31.47 -0.17 -0.45
C GLN A 303 32.74 0.03 -1.28
N LYS A 304 33.65 -0.95 -1.29
CA LYS A 304 34.91 -0.90 -2.07
C LYS A 304 34.68 -0.73 -3.57
N ASN A 305 33.62 -1.32 -4.11
CA ASN A 305 33.27 -1.18 -5.52
C ASN A 305 32.87 0.28 -5.83
N LEU A 306 32.06 0.91 -4.98
CA LEU A 306 31.62 2.31 -5.17
C LEU A 306 32.73 3.33 -4.85
N GLU A 307 33.56 3.07 -3.84
CA GLU A 307 34.77 3.85 -3.54
C GLU A 307 35.75 3.84 -4.73
N SER A 308 35.94 2.70 -5.39
CA SER A 308 36.80 2.62 -6.59
C SER A 308 36.19 3.28 -7.84
N MET A 309 34.88 3.59 -7.84
CA MET A 309 34.22 4.47 -8.81
C MET A 309 34.27 5.96 -8.43
N GLY A 310 34.87 6.31 -7.29
CA GLY A 310 35.02 7.69 -6.83
C GLY A 310 33.80 8.27 -6.10
N TYR A 311 32.94 7.41 -5.53
CA TYR A 311 31.93 7.84 -4.55
C TYR A 311 32.52 7.92 -3.14
N ASN A 312 31.99 8.80 -2.30
CA ASN A 312 32.27 8.79 -0.86
C ASN A 312 31.24 7.87 -0.20
N VAL A 313 31.65 6.85 0.55
CA VAL A 313 30.73 5.80 1.03
C VAL A 313 30.76 5.68 2.54
N ALA A 314 29.62 5.95 3.17
CA ALA A 314 29.37 5.61 4.57
C ALA A 314 28.59 4.28 4.65
N ILE A 315 28.68 3.60 5.80
CA ILE A 315 27.86 2.43 6.11
C ILE A 315 27.12 2.64 7.43
N ALA A 316 25.85 2.23 7.50
CA ALA A 316 25.02 2.35 8.69
C ALA A 316 24.15 1.10 8.89
N PRO A 317 23.88 0.67 10.14
CA PRO A 317 23.04 -0.50 10.40
C PRO A 317 21.55 -0.18 10.22
N ARG A 318 20.78 -1.14 9.69
CA ARG A 318 19.30 -1.15 9.73
C ARG A 318 18.80 -2.57 10.03
N LEU A 319 17.69 -2.68 10.76
CA LEU A 319 17.07 -3.97 11.03
C LEU A 319 16.69 -4.69 9.73
N SER A 320 16.89 -6.01 9.69
CA SER A 320 16.51 -6.82 8.52
C SER A 320 16.25 -8.29 8.87
N THR A 321 15.76 -9.03 7.88
CA THR A 321 15.61 -10.49 7.95
C THR A 321 16.98 -11.16 8.08
N SER A 322 17.12 -12.25 8.83
CA SER A 322 18.44 -12.88 9.08
C SER A 322 19.21 -13.30 7.82
N LYS A 323 18.53 -13.53 6.68
CA LYS A 323 19.16 -13.78 5.36
C LYS A 323 19.97 -12.59 4.80
N ASN A 324 19.75 -11.39 5.33
CA ASN A 324 20.32 -10.11 4.88
C ASN A 324 21.40 -9.56 5.84
N VAL A 325 21.77 -10.29 6.90
CA VAL A 325 22.79 -9.80 7.86
C VAL A 325 24.12 -9.55 7.14
N GLY A 326 24.71 -8.36 7.38
CA GLY A 326 25.95 -7.90 6.74
C GLY A 326 25.84 -7.55 5.24
N LYS A 327 24.64 -7.65 4.65
CA LYS A 327 24.38 -7.30 3.24
C LYS A 327 23.71 -5.95 3.12
N VAL A 328 23.88 -5.30 1.97
CA VAL A 328 23.14 -4.08 1.61
C VAL A 328 21.64 -4.36 1.65
N THR A 329 20.91 -3.66 2.50
CA THR A 329 19.44 -3.68 2.55
C THR A 329 18.86 -2.53 1.73
N GLY A 330 19.57 -1.41 1.68
CA GLY A 330 19.23 -0.22 0.91
C GLY A 330 20.31 0.84 1.02
N SER A 331 20.02 2.08 0.63
CA SER A 331 20.92 3.22 0.83
C SER A 331 20.19 4.57 0.71
N ASN A 332 20.86 5.65 1.14
CA ASN A 332 20.52 7.01 0.78
C ASN A 332 21.71 7.65 0.01
N PRO A 333 21.53 8.10 -1.25
CA PRO A 333 20.33 7.98 -2.09
C PRO A 333 19.97 6.52 -2.42
N ALA A 334 18.75 6.27 -2.90
CA ALA A 334 18.30 4.91 -3.24
C ALA A 334 19.11 4.25 -4.38
N PRO A 335 19.43 2.95 -4.30
CA PRO A 335 20.16 2.19 -5.33
C PRO A 335 19.51 2.27 -6.71
N GLY A 336 20.30 2.48 -7.76
CA GLY A 336 19.78 2.65 -9.13
C GLY A 336 19.40 4.09 -9.49
N SER A 337 19.53 5.04 -8.55
CA SER A 337 19.40 6.48 -8.80
C SER A 337 20.60 7.06 -9.55
N SER A 338 20.39 8.17 -10.26
CA SER A 338 21.44 8.90 -10.98
C SER A 338 22.32 9.75 -10.05
N VAL A 339 23.26 9.13 -9.34
CA VAL A 339 24.15 9.81 -8.37
C VAL A 339 25.45 10.31 -9.05
N PRO A 340 25.73 11.64 -9.03
CA PRO A 340 27.00 12.21 -9.48
C PRO A 340 28.22 11.67 -8.72
N SER A 341 29.35 11.52 -9.43
CA SER A 341 30.63 11.15 -8.83
C SER A 341 31.02 12.13 -7.71
N LYS A 342 31.64 11.61 -6.64
CA LYS A 342 32.01 12.30 -5.38
C LYS A 342 30.85 12.70 -4.45
N GLN A 343 29.58 12.45 -4.78
CA GLN A 343 28.51 12.56 -3.78
C GLN A 343 28.69 11.49 -2.69
N GLN A 344 28.21 11.77 -1.47
CA GLN A 344 28.14 10.81 -0.38
C GLN A 344 26.97 9.83 -0.60
N ILE A 345 27.23 8.54 -0.39
CA ILE A 345 26.26 7.46 -0.38
C ILE A 345 26.35 6.78 0.98
N THR A 346 25.23 6.69 1.71
CA THR A 346 25.14 5.90 2.94
C THR A 346 24.50 4.56 2.62
N LEU A 347 25.28 3.48 2.61
CA LEU A 347 24.77 2.12 2.45
C LEU A 347 24.21 1.61 3.78
N TYR A 348 22.97 1.13 3.77
CA TYR A 348 22.37 0.45 4.92
C TYR A 348 22.69 -1.03 4.87
N TYR A 349 23.19 -1.60 5.98
CA TYR A 349 23.45 -3.04 6.10
C TYR A 349 22.52 -3.71 7.09
N GLY A 350 22.12 -4.95 6.76
CA GLY A 350 21.19 -5.72 7.57
C GLY A 350 21.77 -6.13 8.93
N VAL A 351 20.99 -5.91 9.98
CA VAL A 351 21.22 -6.36 11.35
C VAL A 351 20.03 -7.21 11.83
N ASP A 352 20.32 -8.30 12.52
CA ASP A 352 19.34 -9.13 13.24
C ASP A 352 19.55 -9.04 14.76
N ALA A 353 18.76 -9.79 15.54
CA ALA A 353 18.77 -9.74 17.01
C ALA A 353 20.16 -9.85 17.67
N LYS A 354 21.14 -10.50 17.00
CA LYS A 354 22.50 -10.67 17.53
C LYS A 354 23.37 -9.43 17.36
N GLY A 355 23.13 -8.64 16.31
CA GLY A 355 23.90 -7.45 15.99
C GLY A 355 23.35 -6.15 16.59
N VAL A 356 22.21 -6.19 17.28
CA VAL A 356 21.56 -5.01 17.87
C VAL A 356 22.50 -4.25 18.81
N ARG A 357 23.08 -4.93 19.79
CA ARG A 357 23.92 -4.32 20.82
C ARG A 357 25.18 -3.69 20.23
N ASP A 358 25.77 -4.35 19.23
CA ASP A 358 26.89 -3.80 18.44
C ASP A 358 26.47 -2.59 17.60
N ALA A 359 25.25 -2.59 17.02
CA ALA A 359 24.73 -1.48 16.21
C ALA A 359 24.40 -0.21 17.02
N PHE A 360 24.16 -0.34 18.33
CA PHE A 360 24.10 0.78 19.28
C PHE A 360 25.47 1.19 19.85
N THR A 361 26.56 0.46 19.52
CA THR A 361 27.89 0.66 20.11
C THR A 361 28.85 1.35 19.13
N PHE A 362 29.54 2.40 19.59
CA PHE A 362 30.58 3.11 18.85
C PHE A 362 31.91 3.12 19.62
N ASP A 363 33.03 3.21 18.91
CA ASP A 363 34.35 3.43 19.51
C ASP A 363 34.53 4.93 19.79
N SER A 364 34.57 5.34 21.05
CA SER A 364 34.71 6.74 21.46
C SER A 364 36.10 7.28 21.09
N PRO A 365 36.20 8.37 20.30
CA PRO A 365 37.50 8.96 19.95
C PRO A 365 38.17 9.67 21.14
N GLU A 366 37.42 10.00 22.19
CA GLU A 366 37.88 10.71 23.37
C GLU A 366 38.48 9.77 24.42
N THR A 367 37.91 8.57 24.57
CA THR A 367 38.31 7.59 25.60
C THR A 367 39.01 6.35 25.03
N GLY A 368 38.89 6.08 23.73
CA GLY A 368 39.36 4.83 23.11
C GLY A 368 38.57 3.60 23.57
N HIS A 369 37.40 3.79 24.19
CA HIS A 369 36.54 2.71 24.69
C HIS A 369 35.24 2.62 23.89
N LYS A 370 34.67 1.41 23.85
CA LYS A 370 33.33 1.19 23.29
C LYS A 370 32.28 1.78 24.21
N MET A 371 31.47 2.69 23.68
CA MET A 371 30.32 3.30 24.38
C MET A 371 29.05 3.03 23.58
N MET A 372 27.90 2.99 24.26
CA MET A 372 26.60 2.90 23.61
C MET A 372 26.02 4.30 23.39
N GLY A 373 25.51 4.57 22.18
CA GLY A 373 24.94 5.85 21.76
C GLY A 373 23.46 5.74 21.37
N ALA A 374 22.73 6.86 21.30
CA ALA A 374 21.32 6.86 20.92
C ALA A 374 21.12 6.76 19.39
N SER A 375 21.31 5.54 18.87
CA SER A 375 21.12 5.20 17.45
C SER A 375 19.73 4.59 17.20
N SER A 376 18.67 5.33 17.57
CA SER A 376 17.26 4.91 17.34
C SER A 376 16.98 4.61 15.86
N SER A 377 17.69 5.31 14.97
CA SER A 377 17.66 5.14 13.51
C SER A 377 17.87 3.70 13.02
N LEU A 378 18.40 2.79 13.84
CA LEU A 378 18.44 1.35 13.56
C LEU A 378 17.05 0.79 13.16
N ALA A 379 15.98 1.34 13.77
CA ALA A 379 14.58 0.98 13.52
C ALA A 379 13.86 1.87 12.50
N ALA A 380 14.53 2.85 11.88
CA ALA A 380 13.89 3.71 10.90
C ALA A 380 13.58 2.97 9.59
N GLY A 381 12.43 3.30 8.99
CA GLY A 381 11.77 2.61 7.89
C GLY A 381 10.25 2.51 8.12
N THR A 382 9.54 1.90 7.17
CA THR A 382 8.09 1.74 7.23
C THR A 382 7.69 0.35 7.72
N TRP A 383 6.79 0.28 8.68
CA TRP A 383 6.36 -0.92 9.39
C TRP A 383 4.84 -1.09 9.25
N CYS A 384 4.38 -2.23 8.70
CA CYS A 384 2.96 -2.43 8.38
C CYS A 384 2.40 -3.74 8.94
N THR A 385 1.19 -3.69 9.48
CA THR A 385 0.39 -4.87 9.81
C THR A 385 -0.08 -5.60 8.55
N ASN A 386 -0.43 -6.87 8.69
CA ASN A 386 -1.14 -7.63 7.66
C ASN A 386 -2.53 -7.05 7.29
N GLY A 387 -3.04 -6.05 8.05
CA GLY A 387 -4.33 -5.38 7.79
C GLY A 387 -4.25 -4.13 6.89
N GLY A 388 -3.03 -3.71 6.52
CA GLY A 388 -2.76 -2.49 5.75
C GLY A 388 -2.57 -1.21 6.58
N ASP A 389 -2.52 -1.33 7.90
CA ASP A 389 -2.22 -0.23 8.83
C ASP A 389 -0.69 -0.14 9.02
N CYS A 390 -0.11 1.05 8.90
CA CYS A 390 1.33 1.29 8.84
C CYS A 390 1.80 2.40 9.79
N ILE A 391 3.09 2.37 10.13
CA ILE A 391 3.85 3.37 10.88
C ILE A 391 5.15 3.61 10.11
N THR A 392 5.50 4.86 9.83
CA THR A 392 6.82 5.21 9.29
C THR A 392 7.63 5.88 10.38
N PHE A 393 8.83 5.37 10.62
CA PHE A 393 9.85 6.03 11.42
C PHE A 393 10.89 6.60 10.46
N ASP A 394 10.90 7.91 10.28
CA ASP A 394 12.02 8.55 9.60
C ASP A 394 13.19 8.72 10.59
N ALA A 395 14.41 8.61 10.08
CA ALA A 395 15.59 9.07 10.78
C ALA A 395 16.22 10.14 9.89
N GLN A 396 15.91 11.40 10.23
CA GLN A 396 16.52 12.56 9.61
C GLN A 396 18.06 12.44 9.66
N GLY A 397 18.70 12.97 8.61
CA GLY A 397 20.10 12.70 8.29
C GLY A 397 21.02 13.85 8.68
N ASP A 398 20.91 14.35 9.90
CA ASP A 398 21.45 15.65 10.32
C ASP A 398 22.60 15.58 11.34
N GLU A 399 23.72 16.20 10.94
CA GLU A 399 24.95 16.63 11.65
C GLU A 399 25.68 15.68 12.62
N TYR A 400 25.02 14.94 13.52
CA TYR A 400 25.66 14.18 14.61
C TYR A 400 26.06 12.75 14.23
N GLY A 401 26.99 12.67 13.27
CA GLY A 401 27.48 11.42 12.69
C GLY A 401 27.89 10.35 13.71
N ALA A 402 27.39 9.12 13.48
CA ALA A 402 27.74 7.90 14.21
C ALA A 402 27.57 7.95 15.76
N GLY A 403 26.63 8.73 16.29
CA GLY A 403 26.34 8.74 17.73
C GLY A 403 24.95 9.23 18.15
N GLY A 404 24.39 10.22 17.46
CA GLY A 404 23.07 10.79 17.77
C GLY A 404 22.15 10.75 16.56
N SER A 405 21.29 9.74 16.46
CA SER A 405 20.28 9.67 15.40
C SER A 405 18.95 9.21 15.98
N HIS A 406 18.22 10.22 16.47
CA HIS A 406 16.87 10.12 16.99
C HIS A 406 15.87 9.84 15.85
N ILE A 407 14.69 9.33 16.21
CA ILE A 407 13.52 9.29 15.32
C ILE A 407 12.57 10.39 15.80
N GLU A 408 12.20 11.33 14.94
CA GLU A 408 11.21 12.36 15.28
C GLU A 408 9.83 11.75 15.53
N TYR A 409 9.13 12.23 16.55
CA TYR A 409 7.82 11.70 16.90
C TYR A 409 6.88 12.72 17.59
N PRO A 410 6.63 13.90 16.97
CA PRO A 410 5.83 14.99 17.58
C PRO A 410 4.43 14.59 17.99
N LYS A 411 3.83 13.63 17.28
CA LYS A 411 2.50 13.14 17.59
C LYS A 411 2.49 11.62 17.77
N GLY A 412 2.15 11.19 18.97
CA GLY A 412 1.88 9.81 19.32
C GLY A 412 0.74 9.22 18.48
N ARG A 413 0.82 7.91 18.25
CA ARG A 413 -0.22 7.11 17.57
C ARG A 413 -1.46 6.90 18.45
N ASP A 414 -1.37 7.20 19.74
CA ASP A 414 -2.51 7.40 20.63
C ASP A 414 -3.31 8.69 20.29
N GLY A 415 -2.64 9.68 19.71
CA GLY A 415 -3.15 11.01 19.35
C GLY A 415 -2.55 12.15 20.17
N THR A 416 -1.69 11.85 21.16
CA THR A 416 -1.06 12.83 22.06
C THR A 416 0.03 13.63 21.34
N ASP A 417 0.13 14.92 21.67
CA ASP A 417 1.24 15.78 21.24
C ASP A 417 2.34 15.75 22.31
N TYR A 418 3.58 15.50 21.90
CA TYR A 418 4.74 15.41 22.79
C TYR A 418 5.62 16.67 22.79
N GLY A 419 5.26 17.71 22.01
CA GLY A 419 5.96 18.98 21.92
C GLY A 419 7.35 18.91 21.27
N ASP A 420 8.06 20.05 21.22
CA ASP A 420 9.26 20.26 20.39
C ASP A 420 10.48 19.36 20.72
N TYR A 421 10.44 18.57 21.81
CA TYR A 421 11.49 17.62 22.22
C TYR A 421 11.16 16.15 21.92
N SER A 422 10.12 15.94 21.11
CA SER A 422 9.52 14.66 20.78
C SER A 422 10.40 13.74 19.92
N THR A 423 11.20 12.89 20.55
CA THR A 423 11.97 11.85 19.85
C THR A 423 11.75 10.47 20.45
N LEU A 424 11.65 9.44 19.60
CA LEU A 424 11.73 8.05 20.05
C LEU A 424 13.20 7.69 20.32
N MET A 425 13.46 7.24 21.54
CA MET A 425 14.79 6.82 22.00
C MET A 425 14.77 5.44 22.65
N SER A 426 15.85 4.71 22.40
CA SER A 426 16.23 3.51 23.14
C SER A 426 17.21 3.90 24.26
N CYS A 427 17.07 3.30 25.43
CA CYS A 427 17.95 3.58 26.57
C CYS A 427 19.33 2.91 26.43
N ALA A 428 20.13 3.47 25.52
CA ALA A 428 21.47 3.03 25.17
C ALA A 428 22.57 3.81 25.92
N ILE A 429 22.42 5.13 26.06
CA ILE A 429 23.48 6.01 26.56
C ILE A 429 23.79 5.71 28.03
N MET A 430 25.04 5.34 28.32
CA MET A 430 25.51 5.21 29.70
C MET A 430 25.80 6.60 30.29
N GLY A 431 25.36 6.84 31.52
CA GLY A 431 25.50 8.12 32.21
C GLY A 431 24.30 9.07 32.08
N THR A 432 23.25 8.73 31.33
CA THR A 432 21.95 9.42 31.44
C THR A 432 21.12 8.79 32.57
N PRO A 433 20.79 9.53 33.67
CA PRO A 433 20.27 8.91 34.90
C PRO A 433 19.02 8.04 34.72
N TYR A 434 18.11 8.40 33.82
CA TYR A 434 16.90 7.64 33.53
C TYR A 434 17.16 6.32 32.75
N CYS A 435 18.25 6.23 31.99
CA CYS A 435 18.60 5.02 31.22
C CYS A 435 19.55 4.05 31.96
N GLU A 436 19.95 4.32 33.21
CA GLU A 436 20.91 3.47 33.92
C GLU A 436 20.40 2.06 34.28
N SER A 437 19.07 1.83 34.34
CA SER A 437 18.48 0.53 34.70
C SER A 437 18.94 -0.62 33.80
N ASP A 438 19.20 -1.81 34.36
CA ASP A 438 19.43 -3.03 33.58
C ASP A 438 18.12 -3.71 33.14
N ALA A 439 16.96 -3.19 33.56
CA ALA A 439 15.65 -3.71 33.14
C ALA A 439 15.25 -3.33 31.69
N TYR A 440 16.00 -2.42 31.02
CA TYR A 440 15.82 -2.13 29.60
C TYR A 440 16.33 -3.29 28.73
N LEU A 441 15.51 -3.76 27.78
CA LEU A 441 15.78 -4.93 26.95
C LEU A 441 17.06 -4.81 26.11
N LEU A 442 17.43 -3.60 25.68
CA LEU A 442 18.67 -3.37 24.91
C LEU A 442 19.94 -3.80 25.67
N LYS A 443 19.91 -3.80 27.01
CA LYS A 443 21.04 -4.26 27.83
C LYS A 443 21.05 -5.77 28.04
N GLN A 444 19.93 -6.43 27.82
CA GLN A 444 19.68 -7.86 28.06
C GLN A 444 19.86 -8.68 26.78
N ASP A 445 20.08 -9.99 26.92
CA ASP A 445 20.39 -10.88 25.79
C ASP A 445 19.15 -11.34 24.98
N TYR A 446 17.99 -10.70 25.17
CA TYR A 446 16.78 -11.02 24.40
C TYR A 446 16.83 -10.52 22.94
N GLY A 447 17.76 -9.62 22.60
CA GLY A 447 17.97 -9.13 21.24
C GLY A 447 16.79 -8.32 20.69
N ALA A 448 16.05 -7.65 21.57
CA ALA A 448 14.94 -6.73 21.31
C ALA A 448 15.18 -5.44 22.10
N PHE A 449 14.51 -4.34 21.74
CA PHE A 449 14.74 -3.05 22.40
C PHE A 449 13.53 -2.13 22.41
N GLU A 450 13.52 -1.22 23.36
CA GLU A 450 12.49 -0.20 23.54
C GLU A 450 12.73 1.04 22.67
N LEU A 451 11.65 1.61 22.14
CA LEU A 451 11.60 2.93 21.53
C LEU A 451 10.48 3.71 22.22
N MET A 452 10.87 4.57 23.15
CA MET A 452 9.96 5.37 23.98
C MET A 452 10.12 6.85 23.59
N PRO A 453 9.06 7.67 23.60
CA PRO A 453 9.21 9.12 23.54
C PRO A 453 10.14 9.57 24.68
N GLY A 454 11.08 10.49 24.42
CA GLY A 454 11.97 11.01 25.47
C GLY A 454 11.20 11.56 26.68
N ALA A 455 10.07 12.21 26.42
CA ALA A 455 9.12 12.66 27.43
C ALA A 455 8.57 11.54 28.35
N SER A 456 8.61 10.27 27.97
CA SER A 456 8.21 9.16 28.86
C SER A 456 9.20 8.94 30.02
N LEU A 457 10.47 9.36 29.83
CA LEU A 457 11.59 9.06 30.71
C LEU A 457 11.89 10.16 31.72
N THR A 458 11.45 11.40 31.45
CA THR A 458 11.80 12.62 32.22
C THR A 458 10.61 13.52 32.55
N ASN A 459 9.42 13.27 32.00
CA ASN A 459 8.29 14.18 32.14
C ASN A 459 7.12 13.55 32.91
N TYR A 460 6.41 14.42 33.61
CA TYR A 460 5.18 14.12 34.35
C TYR A 460 4.13 15.20 34.07
N TRP A 461 2.89 14.98 34.48
CA TRP A 461 1.82 15.97 34.36
C TRP A 461 1.56 16.63 35.71
N CYS A 462 1.34 17.95 35.68
CA CYS A 462 0.87 18.73 36.81
C CYS A 462 -0.26 19.65 36.36
N ASN A 463 -1.43 19.55 36.99
CA ASN A 463 -2.64 20.31 36.65
C ASN A 463 -3.02 20.24 35.15
N GLY A 464 -2.80 19.08 34.51
CA GLY A 464 -3.07 18.84 33.09
C GLY A 464 -1.96 19.27 32.12
N THR A 465 -0.93 19.99 32.59
CA THR A 465 0.22 20.42 31.77
C THR A 465 1.39 19.45 31.97
N MET A 466 1.99 18.97 30.86
CA MET A 466 3.22 18.18 30.91
C MET A 466 4.41 19.06 31.34
N ARG A 467 5.25 18.58 32.26
CA ARG A 467 6.45 19.23 32.79
C ARG A 467 7.64 18.27 32.73
N ASN A 468 8.82 18.81 32.45
CA ASN A 468 10.10 18.11 32.64
C ASN A 468 10.51 18.22 34.12
N ASP A 469 11.14 17.17 34.67
CA ASP A 469 11.67 17.16 36.05
C ASP A 469 12.68 18.29 36.34
N ALA A 470 13.25 18.94 35.31
CA ALA A 470 14.29 19.95 35.45
C ALA A 470 13.84 21.36 35.90
N ASP A 471 12.60 21.78 35.58
CA ASP A 471 12.26 23.22 35.51
C ASP A 471 11.21 23.72 36.52
N ASP A 472 10.35 22.85 37.06
CA ASP A 472 9.28 23.23 37.98
C ASP A 472 8.83 22.00 38.79
N SER A 473 8.58 22.15 40.09
CA SER A 473 8.11 21.07 40.96
C SER A 473 6.74 21.40 41.57
N CYS A 474 5.85 20.40 41.58
CA CYS A 474 4.57 20.49 42.27
C CYS A 474 4.34 19.26 43.14
N SER A 475 3.53 19.42 44.19
CA SER A 475 3.31 18.42 45.25
C SER A 475 2.50 17.20 44.81
N ASP A 476 1.64 17.37 43.80
CA ASP A 476 0.62 16.41 43.41
C ASP A 476 0.70 16.20 41.88
N GLY A 477 1.72 15.46 41.44
CA GLY A 477 1.91 15.13 40.02
C GLY A 477 1.26 13.80 39.62
N GLU A 478 1.10 13.57 38.31
CA GLU A 478 0.73 12.27 37.74
C GLU A 478 1.66 11.87 36.59
N TYR A 479 2.04 10.60 36.52
CA TYR A 479 2.55 9.99 35.29
C TYR A 479 1.38 9.57 34.40
N HIS A 480 1.46 9.83 33.10
CA HIS A 480 0.53 9.29 32.10
C HIS A 480 1.21 8.21 31.26
N MET A 481 0.45 7.19 30.86
CA MET A 481 0.90 6.14 29.94
C MET A 481 0.92 6.67 28.51
N GLN A 482 2.07 7.20 28.11
CA GLN A 482 2.40 7.52 26.72
C GLN A 482 2.46 6.25 25.86
N ASP A 483 2.39 6.40 24.54
CA ASP A 483 2.70 5.29 23.64
C ASP A 483 4.19 4.91 23.65
N PHE A 484 4.47 3.70 23.19
CA PHE A 484 5.75 3.03 23.37
C PHE A 484 5.86 1.86 22.38
N PHE A 485 6.97 1.74 21.65
CA PHE A 485 7.18 0.67 20.70
C PHE A 485 8.22 -0.33 21.20
N LEU A 486 7.88 -1.62 21.16
CA LEU A 486 8.85 -2.70 21.27
C LEU A 486 9.34 -3.05 19.88
N ALA A 487 10.63 -2.80 19.60
CA ALA A 487 11.29 -3.28 18.41
C ALA A 487 11.75 -4.73 18.61
N VAL A 488 11.29 -5.64 17.75
CA VAL A 488 11.66 -7.06 17.72
C VAL A 488 12.36 -7.38 16.40
N PRO A 489 13.70 -7.28 16.35
CA PRO A 489 14.53 -7.77 15.26
C PRO A 489 14.27 -9.24 14.88
N ALA A 490 14.74 -9.66 13.70
CA ALA A 490 14.67 -11.06 13.31
C ALA A 490 15.48 -11.93 14.30
N GLY A 491 14.86 -12.98 14.82
CA GLY A 491 15.50 -13.95 15.73
C GLY A 491 15.60 -13.54 17.21
N SER A 492 14.92 -12.49 17.69
CA SER A 492 14.87 -12.14 19.13
C SER A 492 14.24 -13.26 19.98
N ASP A 493 14.65 -13.39 21.25
CA ASP A 493 14.11 -14.43 22.14
C ASP A 493 12.77 -14.00 22.78
N LEU A 494 11.71 -14.14 21.99
CA LEU A 494 10.33 -13.97 22.45
C LEU A 494 9.95 -14.92 23.60
N LYS A 495 10.55 -16.13 23.69
CA LYS A 495 10.25 -17.07 24.79
C LYS A 495 10.87 -16.62 26.10
N GLY A 496 12.05 -16.01 26.03
CA GLY A 496 12.68 -15.27 27.11
C GLY A 496 11.77 -14.15 27.63
N LEU A 497 11.30 -13.27 26.74
CA LEU A 497 10.39 -12.16 27.09
C LEU A 497 9.05 -12.65 27.71
N GLU A 498 8.47 -13.73 27.18
CA GLU A 498 7.30 -14.38 27.80
C GLU A 498 7.60 -14.90 29.20
N SER A 499 8.75 -15.58 29.38
CA SER A 499 9.16 -16.19 30.66
C SER A 499 9.51 -15.14 31.71
N ALA A 500 10.08 -14.01 31.29
CA ALA A 500 10.34 -12.82 32.10
C ALA A 500 9.07 -12.01 32.43
N ARG A 501 7.88 -12.44 31.97
CA ARG A 501 6.59 -11.75 32.15
C ARG A 501 6.60 -10.30 31.62
N TYR A 502 7.30 -10.05 30.52
CA TYR A 502 7.33 -8.73 29.88
C TYR A 502 5.95 -8.33 29.34
N PHE A 503 5.23 -9.28 28.77
CA PHE A 503 3.87 -9.13 28.29
C PHE A 503 2.83 -9.47 29.36
N ASP A 504 1.68 -8.80 29.31
CA ASP A 504 0.53 -9.13 30.15
C ASP A 504 0.00 -10.55 29.86
N SER A 505 -0.41 -11.28 30.92
CA SER A 505 -0.81 -12.69 30.83
C SER A 505 -2.04 -12.94 29.98
N ASP A 506 -3.03 -12.05 30.02
CA ASP A 506 -4.29 -12.19 29.31
C ASP A 506 -4.13 -11.79 27.85
N ALA A 507 -3.37 -10.73 27.59
CA ALA A 507 -2.92 -10.36 26.23
C ALA A 507 -2.12 -11.50 25.59
N LEU A 508 -1.23 -12.16 26.34
CA LEU A 508 -0.46 -13.31 25.87
C LEU A 508 -1.33 -14.55 25.64
N ALA A 509 -2.29 -14.82 26.53
CA ALA A 509 -3.27 -15.89 26.37
C ALA A 509 -4.26 -15.65 25.22
N ALA A 510 -4.48 -14.39 24.82
CA ALA A 510 -5.22 -14.03 23.62
C ALA A 510 -4.36 -14.19 22.35
N ALA A 511 -3.13 -13.67 22.36
CA ALA A 511 -2.18 -13.79 21.25
C ALA A 511 -1.88 -15.26 20.88
N LYS A 512 -1.76 -16.15 21.87
CA LYS A 512 -1.57 -17.60 21.68
C LYS A 512 -2.76 -18.34 21.06
N LYS A 513 -3.90 -17.67 20.86
CA LYS A 513 -5.06 -18.19 20.09
C LYS A 513 -5.10 -17.68 18.65
N GLN A 514 -4.19 -16.76 18.30
CA GLN A 514 -4.05 -16.16 16.97
C GLN A 514 -2.88 -16.84 16.23
N LYS A 515 -2.61 -16.42 14.98
CA LYS A 515 -1.40 -16.84 14.26
C LYS A 515 -0.16 -16.27 14.98
N THR A 516 0.86 -17.10 15.15
CA THR A 516 2.17 -16.71 15.69
C THR A 516 2.93 -15.83 14.71
N VAL A 517 3.67 -14.84 15.22
CA VAL A 517 4.49 -13.93 14.40
C VAL A 517 5.52 -14.65 13.52
N ASP A 518 5.75 -14.11 12.32
CA ASP A 518 6.95 -14.43 11.52
C ASP A 518 8.21 -13.80 12.14
N ALA A 519 8.84 -14.52 13.06
CA ALA A 519 10.09 -14.11 13.72
C ALA A 519 11.34 -14.17 12.81
N SER A 520 11.21 -14.54 11.52
CA SER A 520 12.31 -14.42 10.54
C SER A 520 12.46 -13.00 9.98
N ARG A 521 11.50 -12.13 10.26
CA ARG A 521 11.46 -10.71 9.90
C ARG A 521 11.47 -9.84 11.17
N PRO A 522 12.06 -8.63 11.11
CA PRO A 522 11.81 -7.63 12.12
C PRO A 522 10.34 -7.22 12.16
N PHE A 523 9.80 -7.00 13.35
CA PHE A 523 8.51 -6.37 13.57
C PHE A 523 8.51 -5.43 14.78
N LEU A 524 7.58 -4.47 14.81
CA LEU A 524 7.25 -3.70 16.00
C LEU A 524 5.98 -4.25 16.65
N LEU A 525 5.88 -4.06 17.97
CA LEU A 525 4.60 -3.97 18.66
C LEU A 525 4.44 -2.53 19.19
N TYR A 526 3.25 -1.97 19.02
CA TYR A 526 2.84 -0.66 19.54
C TYR A 526 2.07 -0.87 20.85
N ARG A 527 2.48 -0.21 21.94
CA ARG A 527 1.69 -0.15 23.17
C ARG A 527 0.48 0.74 22.93
N ASP A 528 -0.71 0.14 22.92
CA ASP A 528 -1.96 0.89 22.86
C ASP A 528 -2.49 1.14 24.28
N PRO A 529 -2.53 2.40 24.78
CA PRO A 529 -3.06 2.70 26.10
C PRO A 529 -4.52 2.25 26.28
N LYS A 530 -5.29 2.11 25.19
CA LYS A 530 -6.69 1.66 25.20
C LYS A 530 -6.87 0.21 25.64
N LEU A 531 -5.79 -0.58 25.74
CA LEU A 531 -5.79 -1.96 26.25
C LEU A 531 -5.61 -2.06 27.78
N TYR A 532 -5.54 -0.92 28.47
CA TYR A 532 -5.29 -0.84 29.91
C TYR A 532 -6.47 -0.22 30.66
N SER A 533 -6.74 -0.74 31.87
CA SER A 533 -7.76 -0.19 32.79
C SER A 533 -7.25 0.97 33.65
N LYS A 534 -5.94 1.27 33.58
CA LYS A 534 -5.28 2.43 34.19
C LYS A 534 -4.23 2.97 33.21
N THR A 535 -4.31 4.26 32.93
CA THR A 535 -3.35 5.00 32.09
C THR A 535 -2.78 6.23 32.78
N THR A 536 -3.10 6.44 34.06
CA THR A 536 -2.43 7.41 34.95
C THR A 536 -2.00 6.75 36.25
N ALA A 537 -1.02 7.35 36.93
CA ALA A 537 -0.52 6.96 38.24
C ALA A 537 0.03 8.20 38.98
N PRO A 538 -0.07 8.30 40.31
CA PRO A 538 0.45 9.45 41.06
C PRO A 538 1.99 9.53 41.01
N ARG A 539 2.51 10.75 41.18
CA ARG A 539 3.92 11.09 41.38
C ARG A 539 4.05 11.97 42.61
N ASP A 540 4.20 11.34 43.77
CA ASP A 540 4.30 12.00 45.07
C ASP A 540 5.68 12.67 45.29
N SER A 541 6.72 12.25 44.55
CA SER A 541 8.06 12.82 44.57
C SER A 541 8.87 12.50 43.29
N GLU A 542 10.06 13.09 43.17
CA GLU A 542 11.08 12.72 42.15
C GLU A 542 11.61 11.29 42.29
N GLU A 543 11.46 10.66 43.46
CA GLU A 543 11.84 9.25 43.67
C GLU A 543 10.68 8.28 43.36
N THR A 544 9.46 8.77 43.09
CA THR A 544 8.32 7.91 42.75
C THR A 544 8.56 7.19 41.42
N PRO A 545 8.48 5.83 41.37
CA PRO A 545 8.58 5.10 40.11
C PRO A 545 7.49 5.49 39.11
N ASN A 546 7.87 5.78 37.86
CA ASN A 546 6.92 5.81 36.75
C ASN A 546 6.59 4.36 36.35
N PRO A 547 5.37 3.84 36.60
CA PRO A 547 5.04 2.44 36.33
C PRO A 547 4.89 2.14 34.82
N PHE A 548 4.99 3.16 33.96
CA PHE A 548 4.79 3.05 32.51
C PHE A 548 6.11 2.98 31.71
N VAL A 549 7.28 2.90 32.36
CA VAL A 549 8.58 2.70 31.70
C VAL A 549 9.43 1.63 32.41
N PRO A 550 10.41 0.97 31.73
CA PRO A 550 11.30 -0.03 32.34
C PRO A 550 12.33 0.50 33.38
N LYS A 551 12.07 1.61 34.07
CA LYS A 551 12.85 2.04 35.23
C LYS A 551 11.98 2.60 36.35
N ALA A 552 12.15 2.00 37.53
CA ALA A 552 11.92 2.65 38.82
C ALA A 552 13.25 3.21 39.37
N PRO A 553 13.29 4.41 39.95
CA PRO A 553 14.38 4.80 40.82
C PRO A 553 14.41 3.91 42.08
N ARG A 554 15.53 3.19 42.29
CA ARG A 554 15.91 2.60 43.60
C ARG A 554 14.95 1.58 44.27
N ALA A 555 14.08 0.88 43.55
CA ALA A 555 13.21 -0.15 44.14
C ALA A 555 12.97 -1.38 43.24
N ASP A 556 12.83 -2.57 43.84
CA ASP A 556 12.56 -3.86 43.18
C ASP A 556 11.08 -4.03 42.73
N VAL A 557 10.41 -2.94 42.31
CA VAL A 557 8.97 -2.88 41.98
C VAL A 557 8.61 -3.51 40.62
N SER A 558 9.31 -4.58 40.23
CA SER A 558 9.16 -5.25 38.93
C SER A 558 7.77 -5.80 38.66
N ASP A 559 7.01 -6.18 39.70
CA ASP A 559 5.61 -6.64 39.60
C ASP A 559 4.58 -5.48 39.54
N GLU A 560 4.96 -4.23 39.84
CA GLU A 560 4.07 -3.06 39.76
C GLU A 560 4.10 -2.37 38.38
N LEU A 561 5.15 -2.60 37.59
CA LEU A 561 5.27 -2.06 36.23
C LEU A 561 4.16 -2.55 35.30
N ALA A 562 3.61 -1.65 34.49
CA ALA A 562 2.56 -1.94 33.52
C ALA A 562 3.08 -2.82 32.38
N LYS A 563 2.79 -4.12 32.45
CA LYS A 563 3.22 -5.14 31.46
C LYS A 563 2.75 -4.80 30.05
N PHE A 564 3.53 -5.18 29.03
CA PHE A 564 3.31 -4.74 27.66
C PHE A 564 2.02 -5.35 27.04
N LYS A 565 1.20 -4.50 26.40
CA LYS A 565 0.02 -4.87 25.61
C LYS A 565 0.05 -4.15 24.26
N PRO A 566 -0.25 -4.84 23.14
CA PRO A 566 -0.62 -6.25 23.03
C PRO A 566 0.61 -7.17 23.04
N ALA A 567 0.39 -8.47 23.26
CA ALA A 567 1.44 -9.48 23.16
C ALA A 567 1.70 -9.91 21.69
N PRO A 568 2.82 -10.57 21.36
CA PRO A 568 3.21 -10.85 19.98
C PRO A 568 2.24 -11.79 19.25
N SER A 569 1.63 -11.32 18.17
CA SER A 569 0.89 -12.14 17.21
C SER A 569 0.96 -11.54 15.81
N ASP A 570 0.69 -12.35 14.79
CA ASP A 570 0.65 -11.95 13.38
C ASP A 570 -0.48 -10.93 13.07
N ALA A 571 -1.38 -10.68 14.03
CA ALA A 571 -2.42 -9.64 13.96
C ALA A 571 -2.00 -8.33 14.68
N ASN A 572 -1.09 -8.42 15.65
CA ASN A 572 -0.62 -7.28 16.46
C ASN A 572 0.71 -6.68 15.94
N ALA A 573 1.46 -7.46 15.17
CA ALA A 573 2.79 -7.10 14.66
C ALA A 573 2.74 -6.20 13.42
N TYR A 574 3.56 -5.14 13.44
CA TYR A 574 3.85 -4.28 12.28
C TYR A 574 5.18 -4.76 11.71
N TYR A 575 5.17 -5.43 10.56
CA TYR A 575 6.39 -5.98 9.94
C TYR A 575 7.14 -4.92 9.15
N LEU A 576 8.46 -4.94 9.22
CA LEU A 576 9.30 -4.06 8.40
C LEU A 576 9.04 -4.31 6.91
N VAL A 577 8.73 -3.24 6.19
CA VAL A 577 8.63 -3.20 4.73
C VAL A 577 10.03 -3.00 4.18
N SER A 578 10.48 -3.91 3.33
CA SER A 578 11.84 -3.90 2.80
C SER A 578 11.94 -2.99 1.56
N THR A 579 12.10 -1.69 1.77
CA THR A 579 12.49 -0.75 0.70
C THR A 579 14.01 -0.78 0.47
N PRO A 580 14.49 -0.48 -0.75
CA PRO A 580 15.91 -0.28 -1.01
C PRO A 580 16.40 1.12 -0.58
N GLY A 581 15.54 1.93 0.04
CA GLY A 581 15.74 3.37 0.23
C GLY A 581 14.77 4.19 -0.62
N ASP A 582 14.70 5.48 -0.34
CA ASP A 582 13.72 6.39 -0.92
C ASP A 582 14.29 7.12 -2.14
N TYR A 583 13.53 7.16 -3.23
CA TYR A 583 13.95 7.73 -4.50
C TYR A 583 13.51 9.19 -4.61
N ASP A 584 14.40 10.06 -5.10
CA ASP A 584 13.98 11.32 -5.71
C ASP A 584 13.31 11.01 -7.07
N TRP A 585 12.04 10.64 -7.02
CA TRP A 585 11.23 10.35 -8.21
C TRP A 585 11.12 11.54 -9.16
N GLY A 586 11.31 12.78 -8.67
CA GLY A 586 11.35 13.99 -9.49
C GLY A 586 12.60 14.05 -10.37
N ALA A 587 13.76 13.74 -9.80
CA ALA A 587 15.04 13.68 -10.51
C ALA A 587 15.20 12.44 -11.42
N LEU A 588 14.46 11.35 -11.17
CA LEU A 588 14.49 10.19 -12.05
C LEU A 588 13.91 10.50 -13.45
N ARG A 589 14.60 10.01 -14.48
CA ARG A 589 14.19 10.10 -15.88
C ARG A 589 12.95 9.24 -16.13
N ASP A 590 12.08 9.65 -17.05
CA ASP A 590 10.92 8.85 -17.43
C ASP A 590 11.34 7.59 -18.23
N ALA A 591 10.71 6.46 -17.96
CA ALA A 591 10.92 5.20 -18.69
C ALA A 591 10.05 5.16 -19.96
N ASP A 592 10.55 4.59 -21.07
CA ASP A 592 9.73 4.45 -22.27
C ASP A 592 8.81 3.21 -22.15
N MET A 593 7.51 3.46 -22.15
CA MET A 593 6.46 2.46 -21.99
C MET A 593 5.83 2.02 -23.32
N LYS A 594 6.32 2.52 -24.46
CA LYS A 594 5.83 2.17 -25.82
C LYS A 594 6.16 0.73 -26.20
#